data_AF-A0A5A7NDA0-F1
#
_entry.id   AF-A0A5A7NDA0-F1
#
_cell.length_a   1.000
_cell.length_b   1.000
_cell.length_c   1.000
_cell.angle_alpha   90.00
_cell.angle_beta   90.00
_cell.angle_gamma   90.00
#
_symmetry.space_group_name_H-M   'P 1'
#
loop_
_entity.id
_entity.type
_entity.pdbx_description
1 polymer ?
#
loop_
_entity_poly.entity_id
_entity_poly.type
_entity_poly.pdbx_seq_one_letter_code
_entity_poly.pdbx_strand_id
1 'polypeptide(L)'
;MADQFAAAALSSAAALSADPAEAPIRLPGLQTYARAIASAGELVDHIRQHLAERLCVDGRPDKNRITRHQTAAHGLAWYASYAATLKATLDWAHRLEAEGLFGETEA
;
A
#
# COMPACT_ATOMS: atom_id res chain seq x y z
N MET A 1 -22.34 -35.74 26.98
CA MET A 1 -20.93 -35.26 26.97
C MET A 1 -20.35 -35.56 25.60
N ALA A 2 -20.14 -34.64 24.68
CA ALA A 2 -20.76 -33.37 24.32
C ALA A 2 -20.28 -33.19 22.87
N ASP A 3 -21.21 -33.20 21.93
CA ASP A 3 -20.99 -32.90 20.51
C ASP A 3 -20.94 -31.37 20.38
N GLN A 4 -19.75 -30.79 20.22
CA GLN A 4 -19.62 -29.32 20.17
C GLN A 4 -18.39 -28.86 19.38
N PHE A 5 -18.25 -29.26 18.12
CA PHE A 5 -17.30 -28.59 17.20
C PHE A 5 -17.81 -28.42 15.75
N ALA A 6 -19.12 -28.56 15.51
CA ALA A 6 -19.71 -28.42 14.17
C ALA A 6 -20.71 -27.26 14.00
N ALA A 7 -20.76 -26.28 14.91
CA ALA A 7 -21.81 -25.25 14.92
C ALA A 7 -21.31 -23.82 15.13
N ALA A 8 -20.30 -23.38 14.38
CA ALA A 8 -19.89 -21.97 14.34
C ALA A 8 -19.56 -21.44 12.94
N ALA A 9 -20.03 -22.12 11.88
CA ALA A 9 -19.71 -21.77 10.49
C ALA A 9 -20.84 -21.03 9.73
N LEU A 10 -22.00 -20.75 10.34
CA LEU A 10 -23.13 -20.14 9.60
C LEU A 10 -23.92 -19.14 10.46
N SER A 11 -23.28 -18.07 10.94
CA SER A 11 -24.04 -16.88 11.41
C SER A 11 -23.23 -15.60 11.25
N SER A 12 -22.96 -15.24 10.00
CA SER A 12 -22.64 -13.85 9.64
C SER A 12 -23.04 -13.57 8.18
N ALA A 13 -24.13 -14.16 7.72
CA ALA A 13 -24.73 -13.87 6.41
C ALA A 13 -26.03 -13.04 6.53
N ALA A 14 -26.30 -12.47 7.71
CA ALA A 14 -27.51 -11.70 8.02
C ALA A 14 -27.20 -10.29 8.52
N ALA A 15 -26.29 -9.59 7.84
CA ALA A 15 -26.12 -8.14 8.01
C ALA A 15 -25.94 -7.42 6.66
N LEU A 16 -26.46 -8.00 5.57
CA LEU A 16 -26.61 -7.28 4.30
C LEU A 16 -28.06 -6.79 4.15
N SER A 17 -28.50 -5.97 5.09
CA SER A 17 -29.64 -5.07 4.88
C SER A 17 -29.05 -3.68 4.67
N ALA A 18 -29.22 -3.14 3.47
CA ALA A 18 -28.79 -1.79 3.15
C ALA A 18 -29.57 -0.73 3.94
N ASP A 19 -28.81 0.33 4.28
CA ASP A 19 -29.18 1.73 4.54
C ASP A 19 -29.50 2.18 5.99
N PRO A 20 -28.58 2.95 6.60
CA PRO A 20 -28.75 4.41 6.60
C PRO A 20 -27.49 5.17 6.14
N ALA A 21 -27.68 6.07 5.18
CA ALA A 21 -26.83 7.20 4.79
C ALA A 21 -25.58 6.86 3.95
N GLU A 22 -25.77 6.91 2.62
CA GLU A 22 -24.77 7.26 1.60
C GLU A 22 -24.13 8.65 1.87
N ALA A 23 -23.49 8.84 3.03
CA ALA A 23 -22.57 9.96 3.14
C ALA A 23 -21.46 9.70 2.11
N PRO A 24 -21.26 10.60 1.13
CA PRO A 24 -20.24 10.38 0.10
C PRO A 24 -18.91 10.09 0.80
N ILE A 25 -18.19 9.08 0.31
CA ILE A 25 -16.85 8.76 0.82
C ILE A 25 -16.02 10.03 0.68
N ARG A 26 -15.79 10.71 1.80
CA ARG A 26 -15.00 11.94 1.86
C ARG A 26 -13.54 11.51 1.88
N LEU A 27 -12.94 11.44 0.70
CA LEU A 27 -11.53 11.17 0.57
C LEU A 27 -10.73 12.32 1.22
N PRO A 28 -9.69 12.01 2.02
CA PRO A 28 -8.82 13.03 2.58
C PRO A 28 -8.26 13.94 1.48
N GLY A 29 -8.00 15.21 1.78
CA GLY A 29 -7.38 16.09 0.80
C GLY A 29 -5.95 15.64 0.43
N LEU A 30 -5.45 16.14 -0.72
CA LEU A 30 -4.14 15.80 -1.29
C LEU A 30 -2.97 15.94 -0.31
N GLN A 31 -3.03 16.88 0.63
CA GLN A 31 -2.05 17.05 1.70
C GLN A 31 -1.93 15.83 2.63
N THR A 32 -3.04 15.12 2.86
CA THR A 32 -3.03 13.90 3.69
C THR A 32 -2.36 12.76 2.93
N TYR A 33 -2.66 12.62 1.64
CA TYR A 33 -1.98 11.65 0.77
C TYR A 33 -0.49 11.96 0.65
N ALA A 34 -0.10 13.23 0.51
CA ALA A 34 1.30 13.65 0.45
C ALA A 34 2.10 13.16 1.66
N ARG A 35 1.57 13.32 2.88
CA ARG A 35 2.22 12.82 4.10
C ARG A 35 2.31 11.30 4.12
N ALA A 36 1.23 10.60 3.78
CA ALA A 36 1.23 9.14 3.76
C ALA A 36 2.23 8.57 2.74
N ILE A 37 2.32 9.19 1.57
CA ILE A 37 3.26 8.82 0.50
C ILE A 37 4.70 9.09 0.92
N ALA A 38 4.97 10.21 1.61
CA ALA A 38 6.29 10.48 2.18
C ALA A 38 6.71 9.38 3.15
N SER A 39 5.83 8.99 4.09
CA SER A 39 6.09 7.89 5.02
C SER A 39 6.27 6.54 4.31
N ALA A 40 5.56 6.28 3.22
CA ALA A 40 5.79 5.09 2.40
C ALA A 40 7.18 5.09 1.74
N GLY A 41 7.66 6.26 1.29
CA GLY A 41 9.02 6.43 0.78
C GLY A 41 10.08 6.16 1.87
N GLU A 42 9.90 6.71 3.06
CA GLU A 42 10.78 6.46 4.22
C GLU A 42 10.82 4.96 4.59
N LEU A 43 9.68 4.28 4.55
CA LEU A 43 9.62 2.83 4.77
C LEU A 43 10.43 2.07 3.71
N VAL A 44 10.30 2.42 2.43
CA VAL A 44 11.09 1.80 1.35
C VAL A 44 12.59 2.00 1.58
N ASP A 45 13.02 3.20 2.00
CA ASP A 45 14.42 3.47 2.31
C ASP A 45 14.91 2.66 3.51
N HIS A 46 14.13 2.55 4.58
CA HIS A 46 14.47 1.69 5.72
C HIS A 46 14.58 0.22 5.33
N ILE A 47 13.65 -0.31 4.52
CA ILE A 47 13.72 -1.69 4.03
C ILE A 47 14.98 -1.88 3.17
N ARG A 48 15.28 -0.94 2.26
CA ARG A 48 16.45 -0.98 1.39
C ARG A 48 17.75 -1.02 2.20
N GLN A 49 17.87 -0.15 3.20
CA GLN A 49 19.04 -0.11 4.09
C GLN A 49 19.18 -1.42 4.87
N HIS A 50 18.08 -1.92 5.45
CA HIS A 50 18.09 -3.17 6.22
C HIS A 50 18.46 -4.40 5.36
N LEU A 51 18.06 -4.42 4.09
CA LEU A 51 18.36 -5.53 3.19
C LEU A 51 19.71 -5.40 2.50
N ALA A 52 20.38 -4.24 2.53
CA ALA A 52 21.64 -4.01 1.83
C ALA A 52 22.72 -5.04 2.23
N GLU A 53 22.87 -5.34 3.52
CA GLU A 53 23.85 -6.33 4.01
C GLU A 53 23.56 -7.76 3.52
N ARG A 54 22.29 -8.06 3.24
CA ARG A 54 21.85 -9.38 2.77
C ARG A 54 21.96 -9.50 1.27
N LEU A 55 21.74 -8.42 0.53
CA LEU A 55 21.62 -8.41 -0.92
C LEU A 55 22.86 -7.90 -1.66
N CYS A 56 23.77 -7.21 -0.97
CA CYS A 56 24.93 -6.57 -1.59
C CYS A 56 26.27 -7.15 -1.11
N VAL A 57 27.30 -6.95 -1.92
CA VAL A 57 28.72 -7.12 -1.60
C VAL A 57 29.43 -5.83 -2.03
N ASP A 58 30.24 -5.25 -1.14
CA ASP A 58 30.94 -3.99 -1.38
C ASP A 58 30.01 -2.86 -1.88
N GLY A 59 28.80 -2.80 -1.32
CA GLY A 59 27.78 -1.81 -1.68
C GLY A 59 27.07 -2.05 -3.02
N ARG A 60 27.41 -3.12 -3.76
CA ARG A 60 26.78 -3.46 -5.04
C ARG A 60 25.87 -4.68 -4.91
N PRO A 61 24.70 -4.70 -5.57
CA PRO A 61 23.82 -5.87 -5.55
C PRO A 61 24.55 -7.12 -6.08
N ASP A 62 24.49 -8.22 -5.33
CA ASP A 62 25.10 -9.49 -5.70
C ASP A 62 24.02 -10.48 -6.15
N LYS A 63 24.22 -11.09 -7.32
CA LYS A 63 23.22 -11.97 -7.94
C LYS A 63 22.91 -13.20 -7.08
N ASN A 64 23.93 -13.84 -6.51
CA ASN A 64 23.75 -15.05 -5.72
C ASN A 64 23.00 -14.77 -4.41
N ARG A 65 23.33 -13.65 -3.75
CA ARG A 65 22.62 -13.16 -2.56
C ARG A 65 21.18 -12.80 -2.86
N ILE A 66 20.91 -12.11 -3.96
CA ILE A 66 19.54 -11.81 -4.40
C ILE A 66 18.75 -13.09 -4.63
N THR A 67 19.31 -14.08 -5.35
CA THR A 67 18.66 -15.37 -5.56
C THR A 67 18.38 -16.08 -4.23
N ARG A 68 19.35 -16.10 -3.30
CA ARG A 68 19.19 -16.70 -1.96
C ARG A 68 18.10 -16.00 -1.14
N HIS A 69 17.95 -14.69 -1.31
CA HIS A 69 17.01 -13.86 -0.56
C HIS A 69 15.88 -13.31 -1.46
N GLN A 70 15.44 -14.09 -2.47
CA GLN A 70 14.55 -13.61 -3.52
C GLN A 70 13.24 -13.02 -3.00
N THR A 71 12.65 -13.60 -1.95
CA THR A 71 11.40 -13.11 -1.37
C THR A 71 11.57 -11.71 -0.78
N ALA A 72 12.70 -11.46 -0.10
CA ALA A 72 13.01 -10.14 0.45
C ALA A 72 13.31 -9.13 -0.66
N ALA A 73 14.10 -9.52 -1.66
CA ALA A 73 14.40 -8.67 -2.81
C ALA A 73 13.14 -8.30 -3.60
N HIS A 74 12.25 -9.27 -3.84
CA HIS A 74 10.99 -9.05 -4.53
C HIS A 74 10.04 -8.21 -3.67
N GLY A 75 9.93 -8.49 -2.37
CA GLY A 75 9.15 -7.66 -1.45
C GLY A 75 9.57 -6.20 -1.49
N LEU A 76 10.88 -5.92 -1.42
CA LEU A 76 11.40 -4.55 -1.60
C LEU A 76 10.98 -3.95 -2.95
N ALA A 77 11.06 -4.71 -4.04
CA ALA A 77 10.62 -4.23 -5.36
C ALA A 77 9.12 -3.89 -5.39
N TRP A 78 8.26 -4.68 -4.75
CA TRP A 78 6.82 -4.38 -4.63
C TRP A 78 6.57 -3.10 -3.82
N TYR A 79 7.18 -2.96 -2.64
CA TYR A 79 7.04 -1.75 -1.82
C TYR A 79 7.49 -0.49 -2.59
N ALA A 80 8.65 -0.56 -3.24
CA ALA A 80 9.17 0.55 -4.04
C ALA A 80 8.22 0.90 -5.20
N SER A 81 7.67 -0.10 -5.88
CA SER A 81 6.73 0.10 -7.00
C SER A 81 5.41 0.74 -6.55
N TYR A 82 4.91 0.36 -5.37
CA TYR A 82 3.69 0.93 -4.80
C TYR A 82 3.92 2.38 -4.37
N ALA A 83 5.01 2.66 -3.66
CA ALA A 83 5.35 4.03 -3.26
C ALA A 83 5.53 4.94 -4.49
N ALA A 84 6.20 4.44 -5.54
CA ALA A 84 6.36 5.18 -6.80
C ALA A 84 5.02 5.44 -7.50
N THR A 85 4.15 4.43 -7.58
CA THR A 85 2.81 4.58 -8.18
C THR A 85 2.00 5.62 -7.43
N LEU A 86 1.94 5.54 -6.09
CA LEU A 86 1.20 6.50 -5.29
C LEU A 86 1.71 7.93 -5.46
N LYS A 87 3.05 8.10 -5.49
CA LYS A 87 3.66 9.40 -5.76
C LYS A 87 3.31 9.93 -7.16
N ALA A 88 3.38 9.10 -8.19
CA ALA A 88 3.02 9.49 -9.54
C ALA A 88 1.54 9.90 -9.65
N THR A 89 0.64 9.19 -8.96
CA THR A 89 -0.78 9.54 -8.88
C THR A 89 -0.99 10.88 -8.17
N LEU A 90 -0.33 11.14 -7.05
CA LEU A 90 -0.42 12.43 -6.36
C LEU A 90 0.14 13.57 -7.23
N ASP A 91 1.27 13.36 -7.91
CA ASP A 91 1.85 14.35 -8.80
C ASP A 91 0.89 14.65 -9.98
N TRP A 92 0.15 13.65 -10.46
CA TRP A 92 -0.90 13.83 -11.46
C TRP A 92 -2.09 14.63 -10.91
N ALA A 93 -2.58 14.29 -9.72
CA ALA A 93 -3.66 15.01 -9.06
C ALA A 93 -3.32 16.51 -8.85
N HIS A 94 -2.10 16.82 -8.42
CA HIS A 94 -1.66 18.22 -8.28
C HIS A 94 -1.62 18.98 -9.60
N ARG A 95 -1.26 18.33 -10.72
CA ARG A 95 -1.33 18.99 -12.04
C ARG A 95 -2.77 19.31 -12.43
N LEU A 96 -3.69 18.38 -12.21
CA LEU A 96 -5.10 18.62 -12.46
C LEU A 96 -5.67 19.72 -11.58
N GLU A 97 -5.28 19.77 -10.30
CA GLU A 97 -5.71 20.82 -9.36
C GLU A 97 -5.23 22.20 -9.83
N ALA A 98 -3.96 22.30 -10.27
CA ALA A 98 -3.40 23.53 -10.81
C ALA A 98 -4.10 24.01 -12.11
N GLU A 99 -4.65 23.08 -12.89
CA GLU A 99 -5.40 23.36 -14.12
C GLU A 99 -6.91 23.57 -13.87
N GLY A 100 -7.38 23.40 -12.63
CA GLY A 100 -8.80 23.47 -12.29
C GLY A 100 -9.64 22.30 -12.83
N LEU A 101 -8.98 21.18 -13.15
CA LEU A 101 -9.57 19.96 -13.74
C LEU A 101 -9.72 18.81 -12.73
N PHE A 102 -9.29 18.99 -11.48
CA PHE A 102 -9.43 17.99 -10.43
C PHE A 102 -10.87 17.97 -9.89
N GLY A 103 -11.63 16.94 -10.22
CA GLY A 103 -13.02 16.78 -9.83
C GLY A 103 -13.28 15.54 -8.98
N GLU A 104 -14.57 15.20 -8.83
CA GLU A 104 -15.02 14.04 -8.05
C GLU A 104 -14.49 12.70 -8.60
N THR A 105 -14.25 12.62 -9.92
CA THR A 105 -13.76 11.38 -10.55
C THR A 105 -12.28 11.13 -10.26
N GLU A 106 -11.48 12.19 -10.09
CA GLU A 106 -10.04 12.09 -9.86
C GLU A 106 -9.64 12.08 -8.38
N ALA A 107 -10.55 12.52 -7.50
CA ALA A 107 -10.37 12.51 -6.05
C ALA A 107 -10.43 11.10 -5.46
#